data_AF-A0A097R0T2-F1
#
_entry.id   AF-A0A097R0T2-F1
#
_cell.length_a   1.000
_cell.length_b   1.000
_cell.length_c   1.000
_cell.angle_alpha   90.00
_cell.angle_beta   90.00
_cell.angle_gamma   90.00
#
_symmetry.space_group_name_H-M   'P 1'
#
loop_
_entity.id
_entity.type
_entity.pdbx_description
1 polymer ?
#
loop_
_entity_poly.entity_id
_entity_poly.type
_entity_poly.pdbx_seq_one_letter_code
_entity_poly.pdbx_strand_id
1 'polypeptide(L)' 'MALIEQTSITLPRGQLTHVLRHTFAAHFMMNGGNILVLQRILGYSDIKMTMKFAHFAPEHLEHLEHLEHLEQS' A
#
# COMPACT_ATOMS: atom_id res chain seq x y z
N MET A 1 -14.95 21.97 -14.60
CA MET A 1 -15.40 20.60 -14.88
C MET A 1 -14.21 19.69 -14.70
N ALA A 2 -14.22 18.89 -13.64
CA ALA A 2 -13.06 18.15 -13.16
C ALA A 2 -12.75 16.99 -14.12
N LEU A 3 -11.46 16.70 -14.39
CA LEU A 3 -11.03 15.60 -15.27
C LEU A 3 -11.70 14.25 -14.95
N ILE A 4 -12.08 14.01 -13.68
CA ILE A 4 -12.87 12.84 -13.25
C ILE A 4 -14.20 12.72 -14.01
N GLU A 5 -14.88 13.82 -14.34
CA GLU A 5 -16.19 13.83 -15.04
C GLU A 5 -16.08 13.32 -16.49
N GLN A 6 -14.85 13.24 -17.03
CA GLN A 6 -14.56 12.69 -18.36
C GLN A 6 -14.18 11.21 -18.32
N THR A 7 -14.18 10.60 -17.14
CA THR A 7 -13.84 9.19 -16.92
C THR A 7 -15.06 8.41 -16.44
N SER A 8 -15.02 7.09 -16.54
CA SER A 8 -16.05 6.20 -15.96
C SER A 8 -15.87 5.97 -14.44
N ILE A 9 -15.04 6.77 -13.77
CA ILE A 9 -14.66 6.57 -12.37
C ILE A 9 -15.70 7.23 -11.46
N THR A 10 -16.41 6.42 -10.68
CA THR A 10 -17.34 6.90 -9.64
C THR A 10 -16.69 6.80 -8.27
N LEU A 11 -16.70 7.90 -7.50
CA LEU A 11 -16.07 7.96 -6.17
C LEU A 11 -17.07 8.38 -5.09
N PRO A 12 -16.94 7.84 -3.86
CA PRO A 12 -17.67 8.34 -2.70
C PRO A 12 -17.40 9.83 -2.46
N ARG A 13 -18.41 10.51 -1.90
CA ARG A 13 -18.32 11.94 -1.60
C ARG A 13 -17.12 12.22 -0.67
N GLY A 14 -16.29 13.18 -1.06
CA GLY A 14 -15.11 13.60 -0.29
C GLY A 14 -13.83 12.80 -0.56
N GLN A 15 -13.85 11.79 -1.43
CA GLN A 15 -12.64 10.99 -1.71
C GLN A 15 -11.74 11.57 -2.81
N LEU A 16 -12.23 12.53 -3.60
CA LEU A 16 -11.50 13.09 -4.75
C LEU A 16 -10.12 13.64 -4.38
N THR A 17 -9.97 14.23 -3.19
CA THR A 17 -8.69 14.78 -2.70
C THR A 17 -7.65 13.72 -2.34
N HIS A 18 -8.08 12.47 -2.11
CA HIS A 18 -7.23 11.39 -1.60
C HIS A 18 -7.18 10.16 -2.50
N VAL A 19 -8.03 10.06 -3.53
CA VAL A 19 -8.12 8.87 -4.39
C VAL A 19 -6.75 8.48 -4.96
N LEU A 20 -5.99 9.43 -5.50
CA LEU A 20 -4.67 9.15 -6.07
C LEU A 20 -3.66 8.67 -5.03
N ARG A 21 -3.71 9.22 -3.80
CA ARG A 21 -2.87 8.76 -2.69
C ARG A 21 -3.22 7.33 -2.31
N HIS A 22 -4.50 6.99 -2.25
CA HIS A 22 -4.96 5.63 -1.97
C HIS A 22 -4.54 4.66 -3.08
N THR A 23 -4.69 5.06 -4.34
CA THR A 23 -4.24 4.28 -5.50
C THR A 23 -2.73 4.02 -5.42
N PHE A 24 -1.91 5.05 -5.18
CA PHE A 24 -0.46 4.88 -5.00
C PHE A 24 -0.13 3.89 -3.88
N ALA A 25 -0.74 4.06 -2.70
CA ALA A 25 -0.45 3.22 -1.54
C ALA A 25 -0.86 1.75 -1.75
N ALA A 26 -2.00 1.51 -2.39
CA ALA A 26 -2.43 0.15 -2.75
C ALA A 26 -1.45 -0.50 -3.72
N HIS A 27 -1.10 0.17 -4.83
CA HIS A 27 -0.16 -0.37 -5.82
C HIS A 27 1.25 -0.55 -5.25
N PHE A 28 1.71 0.34 -4.36
CA PHE A 28 3.00 0.19 -3.69
C PHE A 28 3.06 -1.13 -2.89
N MET A 29 1.99 -1.45 -2.15
CA MET A 29 1.93 -2.70 -1.39
C MET A 29 1.75 -3.93 -2.29
N MET A 30 0.91 -3.85 -3.34
CA MET A 30 0.74 -4.93 -4.34
C MET A 30 2.06 -5.31 -5.01
N ASN A 31 2.96 -4.34 -5.20
CA ASN A 31 4.28 -4.55 -5.79
C ASN A 31 5.33 -5.06 -4.78
N GLY A 32 4.93 -5.52 -3.59
CA GLY A 32 5.85 -6.01 -2.56
C GLY A 32 6.55 -4.92 -1.75
N GLY A 33 6.02 -3.70 -1.77
CA GLY A 33 6.59 -2.58 -1.02
C GLY A 33 6.57 -2.80 0.51
N ASN A 34 7.61 -2.32 1.20
CA ASN A 34 7.70 -2.40 2.65
C ASN A 34 6.74 -1.41 3.33
N ILE A 35 5.88 -1.89 4.24
CA ILE A 35 4.85 -1.06 4.88
C ILE A 35 5.40 0.09 5.74
N LEU A 36 6.58 -0.06 6.32
CA LEU A 36 7.24 1.01 7.08
C LEU A 36 7.81 2.09 6.16
N VAL A 37 8.26 1.70 4.96
CA VAL A 37 8.68 2.65 3.92
C VAL A 37 7.46 3.43 3.43
N LEU A 38 6.34 2.76 3.18
CA LEU A 38 5.09 3.42 2.79
C LEU A 38 4.63 4.45 3.84
N GLN A 39 4.72 4.11 5.14
CA GLN A 39 4.39 5.05 6.21
C GLN A 39 5.19 6.36 6.11
N ARG A 40 6.51 6.25 5.87
CA ARG A 40 7.41 7.41 5.74
C ARG A 40 7.10 8.23 4.50
N ILE A 41 6.84 7.57 3.36
CA ILE A 41 6.46 8.24 2.10
C ILE A 41 5.15 9.04 2.27
N LEU A 42 4.17 8.47 2.98
CA LEU A 42 2.88 9.12 3.21
C LEU A 42 2.91 10.19 4.31
N GLY A 43 4.00 10.24 5.10
CA GLY A 43 4.19 11.16 6.21
C GLY A 43 3.30 10.86 7.42
N TYR A 44 2.90 9.59 7.62
CA TYR A 44 2.02 9.21 8.73
C TYR A 44 2.81 9.00 10.02
N SER A 45 2.39 9.69 11.09
CA SER A 45 2.97 9.54 12.43
C SER A 45 2.62 8.21 13.08
N ASP A 46 1.44 7.65 12.79
CA ASP A 46 0.98 6.37 13.32
C ASP A 46 0.91 5.30 12.22
N ILE A 47 1.56 4.16 12.46
CA ILE A 47 1.56 3.00 11.56
C ILE A 47 0.15 2.47 11.30
N LYS A 48 -0.79 2.63 12.24
CA LYS A 48 -2.20 2.20 12.09
C LYS A 48 -2.86 2.84 10.87
N MET A 49 -2.44 4.04 10.47
CA MET A 49 -2.94 4.69 9.24
C MET A 49 -2.51 3.93 7.99
N THR A 50 -1.28 3.43 7.97
CA THR A 50 -0.70 2.67 6.85
C THR A 50 -1.18 1.22 6.83
N MET A 51 -1.49 0.63 8.00
CA MET A 51 -1.97 -0.76 8.11
C MET A 51 -3.24 -1.03 7.29
N LYS A 52 -4.01 0.01 6.94
CA LYS A 52 -5.14 -0.09 6.01
C LYS A 52 -4.75 -0.68 4.65
N PHE A 53 -3.50 -0.57 4.23
CA PHE A 53 -3.00 -1.10 2.96
C PHE A 53 -2.29 -2.46 3.09
N ALA A 54 -2.14 -3.00 4.31
CA ALA A 54 -1.37 -4.23 4.54
C ALA A 54 -1.91 -5.44 3.77
N HIS A 55 -3.24 -5.53 3.61
CA HIS A 55 -3.91 -6.61 2.90
C HIS A 55 -3.63 -6.63 1.38
N PHE A 56 -2.99 -5.59 0.83
CA PHE A 56 -2.54 -5.57 -0.56
C PHE A 56 -1.15 -6.19 -0.73
N ALA A 57 -0.41 -6.45 0.35
CA ALA A 57 0.88 -7.11 0.25
C ALA A 57 0.71 -8.52 -0.33
N PRO A 58 1.60 -8.97 -1.24
CA PRO A 58 1.61 -10.35 -1.67
C PRO A 58 1.86 -11.27 -0.47
N GLU A 59 1.20 -12.42 -0.41
CA GLU A 59 1.42 -13.43 0.62
C GLU A 59 2.88 -13.92 0.55
N HIS A 60 3.72 -13.41 1.45
CA HIS A 60 5.12 -13.80 1.55
C HIS A 60 5.24 -15.08 2.40
N LEU A 61 4.99 -16.24 1.78
CA LEU A 61 5.40 -17.53 2.36
C LEU A 61 6.88 -17.84 2.07
N GLU A 62 7.51 -17.20 1.08
CA GLU A 62 8.84 -17.58 0.59
C GLU A 62 10.03 -17.03 1.42
N HIS A 63 9.83 -16.01 2.27
CA HIS A 63 10.95 -15.37 2.97
C HIS A 63 11.39 -16.10 4.26
N LEU A 64 10.60 -17.05 4.74
CA LEU A 64 10.95 -17.83 5.94
C LEU A 64 11.87 -19.00 5.61
N GLU A 65 11.69 -19.63 4.44
CA GLU A 65 12.50 -20.80 4.05
C GLU A 65 13.99 -20.45 3.85
N HIS A 66 14.31 -19.22 3.43
CA HIS A 66 15.69 -18.83 3.15
C HIS A 66 16.48 -18.37 4.39
N LEU A 67 15.81 -18.05 5.50
CA LEU A 67 16.44 -17.68 6.77
C LEU A 67 16.78 -18.91 7.62
N GLU A 68 15.94 -19.95 7.61
CA GLU A 68 16.22 -21.18 8.36
C GLU A 68 17.47 -21.92 7.86
N HIS A 69 17.79 -21.81 6.57
CA HIS A 69 18.98 -22.44 5.99
C HIS A 69 20.31 -21.74 6.33
N LEU A 70 20.30 -20.49 6.80
CA LEU A 70 21.52 -19.77 7.17
C LEU A 70 21.90 -19.92 8.65
N GLU A 71 20.97 -20.37 9.50
CA GLU A 71 21.25 -20.65 10.93
C GLU A 71 21.74 -22.09 11.19
N GLN A 72 21.72 -22.96 10.17
CA GLN A 72 22.15 -24.37 10.28
C GLN A 72 23.50 -24.69 9.62
N SER A 73 24.29 -23.68 9.20
CA SER A 73 25.62 -23.89 8.59
C SER A 73 26.75 -23.20 9.33
#